data_AF-A0A362XI38-F1
#
_entry.id   AF-A0A362XI38-F1
#
_cell.length_a   1.000
_cell.length_b   1.000
_cell.length_c   1.000
_cell.angle_alpha   90.00
_cell.angle_beta   90.00
_cell.angle_gamma   90.00
#
_symmetry.space_group_name_H-M   'P 1'
#
loop_
_entity.id
_entity.type
_entity.pdbx_description
1 polymer ?
#
loop_
_entity_poly.entity_id
_entity_poly.type
_entity_poly.pdbx_seq_one_letter_code
_entity_poly.pdbx_strand_id
1 'polypeptide(L)'
;MKFEKLTLFIKSVFIAGLMLATTTTSAQKENKFKLDPSTNMLMTGKGPGQDGSINPFAGQDCVAVVENLAKAPFSVRIQKNGVVLRTIEIGTKETKRIELKGSEELYIDTQKKTTRFTINYQQTSKS
;
A
#
# COMPACT_ATOMS: atom_id res chain seq x y z
N MET A 1 43.09 -25.06 37.10
CA MET A 1 42.47 -23.75 36.81
C MET A 1 41.96 -23.67 35.35
N LYS A 2 41.02 -24.55 34.94
CA LYS A 2 40.49 -24.58 33.55
C LYS A 2 38.98 -24.78 33.41
N PHE A 3 38.25 -25.14 34.48
CA PHE A 3 36.82 -25.44 34.40
C PHE A 3 35.90 -24.23 34.61
N GLU A 4 36.28 -23.25 35.44
CA GLU A 4 35.40 -22.10 35.74
C GLU A 4 35.29 -21.06 34.61
N LYS A 5 36.34 -20.92 33.79
CA LYS A 5 36.30 -20.01 32.62
C LYS A 5 35.39 -20.53 31.51
N LEU A 6 35.23 -21.85 31.40
CA LEU A 6 34.39 -22.49 30.39
C LEU A 6 32.89 -22.31 30.70
N THR A 7 32.51 -22.42 31.98
CA THR A 7 31.12 -22.20 32.43
C THR A 7 30.69 -20.74 32.34
N LEU A 8 31.59 -19.78 32.54
CA LEU A 8 31.29 -18.35 32.37
C LEU A 8 31.06 -17.98 30.89
N PHE A 9 31.85 -18.57 29.98
CA PHE A 9 31.73 -18.31 28.53
C PHE A 9 30.40 -18.83 27.96
N ILE A 10 29.95 -20.01 28.41
CA ILE A 10 28.69 -20.62 27.94
C ILE A 10 27.46 -19.82 28.41
N LYS A 11 27.47 -19.27 29.64
CA LYS A 11 26.39 -18.40 30.14
C LYS A 11 26.31 -17.08 29.37
N SER A 12 27.44 -16.46 29.03
CA SER A 12 27.48 -15.22 28.25
C SER A 12 27.03 -15.42 26.79
N VAL A 13 27.34 -16.56 26.17
CA VAL A 13 26.84 -16.91 24.83
C VAL A 13 25.31 -17.13 24.85
N PHE A 14 24.78 -17.68 25.94
CA PHE A 14 23.33 -17.88 26.09
C PHE A 14 22.57 -16.54 26.24
N ILE A 15 23.14 -15.56 26.94
CA ILE A 15 22.55 -14.22 27.08
C ILE A 15 22.69 -13.40 25.78
N ALA A 16 23.80 -13.54 25.06
CA ALA A 16 24.00 -12.87 23.76
C ALA A 16 23.10 -13.45 22.64
N GLY A 17 22.78 -14.75 22.70
CA GLY A 17 21.87 -15.40 21.74
C GLY A 17 20.41 -14.98 21.89
N LEU A 18 19.98 -14.54 23.09
CA LEU A 18 18.59 -14.18 23.36
C LEU A 18 18.20 -12.77 22.87
N MET A 19 19.18 -11.90 22.55
CA MET A 19 18.93 -10.53 22.08
C MET A 19 18.75 -10.39 20.56
N LEU A 20 18.98 -11.43 19.76
CA LEU A 20 19.03 -11.32 18.29
C LEU A 20 17.73 -11.66 17.53
N ALA A 21 16.62 -11.95 18.22
CA ALA A 21 15.40 -12.45 17.59
C ALA A 21 14.20 -11.48 17.64
N THR A 22 14.41 -10.17 17.68
CA THR A 22 13.32 -9.20 17.47
C THR A 22 13.02 -9.09 15.98
N THR A 23 12.34 -10.10 15.44
CA THR A 23 11.72 -9.99 14.12
C THR A 23 10.66 -8.88 14.19
N THR A 24 10.96 -7.72 13.60
CA THR A 24 10.00 -6.64 13.48
C THR A 24 8.94 -7.05 12.48
N THR A 25 7.83 -7.60 12.98
CA THR A 25 6.66 -7.83 12.15
C THR A 25 6.09 -6.46 11.78
N SER A 26 6.33 -6.01 10.54
CA SER A 26 5.70 -4.80 10.02
C SER A 26 4.23 -5.14 9.73
N ALA A 27 3.35 -4.81 10.67
CA ALA A 27 1.92 -4.84 10.41
C ALA A 27 1.61 -3.75 9.36
N GLN A 28 1.46 -4.14 8.09
CA GLN A 28 0.94 -3.26 7.06
C GLN A 28 -0.51 -2.91 7.43
N LYS A 29 -0.72 -1.69 7.93
CA LYS A 29 -2.06 -1.19 8.23
C LYS A 29 -2.89 -1.20 6.95
N GLU A 30 -4.01 -1.90 6.97
CA GLU A 30 -4.95 -1.93 5.84
C GLU A 30 -5.45 -0.51 5.59
N ASN A 31 -5.14 0.05 4.41
CA ASN A 31 -5.46 1.44 4.09
C ASN A 31 -6.95 1.58 3.74
N LYS A 32 -7.81 1.77 4.75
CA LYS A 32 -9.25 2.03 4.57
C LYS A 32 -9.52 3.52 4.46
N PHE A 33 -10.12 3.93 3.35
CA PHE A 33 -10.47 5.32 3.07
C PHE A 33 -11.98 5.53 3.04
N LYS A 34 -12.39 6.77 3.31
CA LYS A 34 -13.75 7.27 3.11
C LYS A 34 -13.66 8.56 2.29
N LEU A 35 -14.43 8.63 1.20
CA LEU A 35 -14.57 9.83 0.36
C LEU A 35 -16.03 10.25 0.32
N ASP A 36 -16.29 11.53 0.56
CA ASP A 36 -17.65 12.09 0.46
C ASP A 36 -18.01 12.39 -1.01
N PRO A 37 -19.30 12.52 -1.38
CA PRO A 37 -19.72 12.72 -2.77
C PRO A 37 -19.07 13.95 -3.42
N SER A 38 -18.92 13.90 -4.74
CA SER A 38 -18.35 15.00 -5.55
C SER A 38 -16.93 15.41 -5.15
N THR A 39 -16.21 14.51 -4.49
CA THR A 39 -14.78 14.69 -4.19
C THR A 39 -13.93 13.76 -5.05
N ASN A 40 -12.69 14.18 -5.24
CA ASN A 40 -11.64 13.34 -5.78
C ASN A 40 -10.45 13.33 -4.80
N MET A 41 -9.67 12.26 -4.84
CA MET A 41 -8.48 12.13 -4.02
C MET A 41 -7.38 11.46 -4.81
N LEU A 42 -6.22 12.11 -4.88
CA LEU A 42 -4.98 11.52 -5.35
C LEU A 42 -4.53 10.45 -4.34
N MET A 43 -4.39 9.21 -4.78
CA MET A 43 -3.91 8.13 -3.93
C MET A 43 -2.41 7.91 -4.07
N THR A 44 -1.86 8.06 -5.27
CA THR A 44 -0.41 7.94 -5.53
C THR A 44 -0.02 8.64 -6.82
N GLY A 45 1.23 9.13 -6.90
CA GLY A 45 1.88 9.55 -8.16
C GLY A 45 2.66 10.87 -8.05
N LYS A 46 2.39 11.70 -7.03
CA LYS A 46 3.14 12.94 -6.78
C LYS A 46 4.21 12.78 -5.70
N GLY A 47 4.07 11.75 -4.87
CA GLY A 47 5.05 11.36 -3.86
C GLY A 47 4.55 11.53 -2.42
N PRO A 48 5.34 11.04 -1.44
CA PRO A 48 4.99 11.09 -0.03
C PRO A 48 4.67 12.51 0.44
N GLY A 49 3.58 12.67 1.21
CA GLY A 49 3.14 13.96 1.74
C GLY A 49 2.14 14.71 0.87
N GLN A 50 2.00 14.35 -0.41
CA GLN A 50 0.95 14.85 -1.30
C GLN A 50 -0.08 13.76 -1.64
N ASP A 51 0.36 12.51 -1.65
CA ASP A 51 -0.45 11.35 -1.96
C ASP A 51 -1.29 10.90 -0.74
N GLY A 52 -2.53 10.47 -1.00
CA GLY A 52 -3.43 9.93 0.03
C GLY A 52 -3.01 8.56 0.58
N SER A 53 -2.13 7.85 -0.13
CA SER A 53 -1.56 6.58 0.33
C SER A 53 -0.08 6.47 -0.02
N ILE A 54 0.66 5.65 0.74
CA ILE A 54 2.08 5.41 0.49
C ILE A 54 2.22 4.21 -0.46
N ASN A 55 2.63 4.47 -1.70
CA ASN A 55 2.99 3.43 -2.66
C ASN A 55 4.49 3.08 -2.50
N PRO A 56 4.84 1.87 -2.02
CA PRO A 56 6.24 1.46 -1.86
C PRO A 56 6.98 1.28 -3.19
N PHE A 57 6.27 1.29 -4.33
CA PHE A 57 6.82 1.19 -5.67
C PHE A 57 6.79 2.53 -6.42
N ALA A 58 6.74 3.67 -5.71
CA ALA A 58 6.75 4.99 -6.34
C ALA A 58 7.90 5.13 -7.36
N GLY A 59 7.59 5.66 -8.55
CA GLY A 59 8.54 5.76 -9.67
C GLY A 59 8.77 4.45 -10.44
N GLN A 60 8.17 3.33 -10.03
CA GLN A 60 8.27 2.03 -10.69
C GLN A 60 6.89 1.50 -11.09
N ASP A 61 6.86 0.60 -12.07
CA ASP A 61 5.63 -0.06 -12.50
C ASP A 61 5.11 -1.02 -11.42
N CYS A 62 3.84 -0.90 -11.06
CA CYS A 62 3.19 -1.74 -10.06
C CYS A 62 1.74 -2.06 -10.42
N VAL A 63 1.10 -2.87 -9.58
CA VAL A 63 -0.34 -3.13 -9.63
C VAL A 63 -1.00 -2.52 -8.40
N ALA A 64 -1.87 -1.55 -8.62
CA ALA A 64 -2.78 -1.05 -7.59
C ALA A 64 -3.98 -1.99 -7.46
N VAL A 65 -4.23 -2.48 -6.26
CA VAL A 65 -5.38 -3.33 -5.92
C VAL A 65 -6.38 -2.48 -5.17
N VAL A 66 -7.50 -2.16 -5.82
CA VAL A 66 -8.54 -1.29 -5.28
C VAL A 66 -9.79 -2.12 -5.01
N GLU A 67 -10.26 -2.12 -3.76
CA GLU A 67 -11.48 -2.80 -3.35
C GLU A 67 -12.56 -1.78 -2.97
N ASN A 68 -13.74 -1.90 -3.56
CA ASN A 68 -14.89 -1.09 -3.21
C ASN A 68 -15.64 -1.68 -2.00
N LEU A 69 -15.58 -1.01 -0.85
CA LEU A 69 -16.30 -1.39 0.36
C LEU A 69 -17.70 -0.75 0.45
N ALA A 70 -18.08 0.12 -0.48
CA ALA A 70 -19.37 0.80 -0.52
C ALA A 70 -20.49 -0.05 -1.15
N LYS A 71 -21.70 0.50 -1.16
CA LYS A 71 -22.89 -0.07 -1.84
C LYS A 71 -23.18 0.62 -3.18
N ALA A 72 -22.20 1.35 -3.72
CA ALA A 72 -22.32 2.12 -4.93
C ALA A 72 -21.00 2.09 -5.70
N PRO A 73 -21.03 2.13 -7.03
CA PRO A 73 -19.82 2.19 -7.83
C PRO A 73 -19.13 3.57 -7.70
N PHE A 74 -17.84 3.58 -7.96
CA PHE A 74 -17.03 4.79 -8.13
C PHE A 74 -16.00 4.57 -9.25
N SER A 75 -15.25 5.61 -9.60
CA SER A 75 -14.27 5.51 -10.67
C SER A 75 -12.84 5.70 -10.14
N VAL A 76 -11.93 4.92 -10.71
CA VAL A 76 -10.49 5.16 -10.62
C VAL A 76 -10.08 5.89 -11.90
N ARG A 77 -9.45 7.05 -11.76
CA ARG A 77 -8.91 7.82 -12.87
C ARG A 77 -7.40 7.75 -12.84
N ILE A 78 -6.81 7.36 -13.96
CA ILE A 78 -5.36 7.36 -14.15
C ILE A 78 -4.99 8.55 -15.02
N GLN A 79 -4.06 9.36 -14.55
CA GLN A 79 -3.59 10.54 -15.26
C GLN A 79 -2.06 10.61 -15.28
N LYS A 80 -1.53 11.45 -16.16
CA LYS A 80 -0.12 11.83 -16.17
C LYS A 80 0.00 13.30 -16.53
N ASN A 81 0.64 14.09 -15.67
CA ASN A 81 0.83 15.53 -15.89
C ASN A 81 -0.50 16.25 -16.21
N GLY A 82 -1.57 15.89 -15.51
CA GLY A 82 -2.91 16.45 -15.71
C GLY A 82 -3.70 15.91 -16.92
N VAL A 83 -3.11 15.05 -17.76
CA VAL A 83 -3.81 14.41 -18.87
C VAL A 83 -4.42 13.09 -18.41
N VAL A 84 -5.74 12.95 -18.55
CA VAL A 84 -6.45 11.70 -18.22
C VAL A 84 -6.15 10.64 -19.28
N LEU A 85 -5.55 9.54 -18.85
CA LEU A 85 -5.18 8.43 -19.74
C LEU A 85 -6.30 7.38 -19.82
N ARG A 86 -6.91 7.05 -18.68
CA ARG A 86 -8.03 6.09 -18.59
C ARG A 86 -8.84 6.30 -17.32
N THR A 87 -10.12 5.96 -17.41
CA THR A 87 -11.05 5.94 -16.27
C THR A 87 -11.66 4.55 -16.19
N ILE A 88 -11.62 3.94 -15.01
CA ILE A 88 -12.04 2.57 -14.76
C ILE A 88 -13.15 2.61 -13.70
N GLU A 89 -14.33 2.10 -14.01
CA GLU A 89 -15.37 1.91 -13.01
C GLU A 89 -15.03 0.71 -12.10
N ILE A 90 -15.20 0.92 -10.79
CA ILE A 90 -15.17 -0.11 -9.76
C ILE A 90 -16.60 -0.31 -9.26
N GLY A 91 -17.18 -1.45 -9.62
CA GLY A 91 -18.51 -1.86 -9.25
C GLY A 91 -18.69 -2.03 -7.74
N THR A 92 -19.94 -2.16 -7.30
CA THR A 92 -20.28 -2.38 -5.90
C THR A 92 -19.65 -3.67 -5.39
N LYS A 93 -18.88 -3.61 -4.28
CA LYS A 93 -18.18 -4.77 -3.70
C LYS A 93 -17.18 -5.46 -4.62
N GLU A 94 -16.72 -4.75 -5.66
CA GLU A 94 -15.73 -5.26 -6.60
C GLU A 94 -14.31 -4.92 -6.15
N THR A 95 -13.38 -5.83 -6.45
CA THR A 95 -11.94 -5.58 -6.37
C THR A 95 -11.34 -5.59 -7.77
N LYS A 96 -10.62 -4.54 -8.14
CA LYS A 96 -9.86 -4.51 -9.40
C LYS A 96 -8.36 -4.39 -9.16
N ARG A 97 -7.62 -5.02 -10.07
CA ARG A 97 -6.17 -4.93 -10.20
C ARG A 97 -5.88 -4.01 -11.39
N ILE A 98 -5.17 -2.92 -11.13
CA ILE A 98 -4.93 -1.86 -12.10
C ILE A 98 -3.42 -1.74 -12.25
N GLU A 99 -2.90 -2.07 -13.43
CA GLU A 99 -1.52 -1.77 -13.76
C GLU A 99 -1.32 -0.25 -13.73
N LEU A 100 -0.24 0.20 -13.08
CA LEU A 100 0.11 1.59 -12.94
C LEU A 100 1.58 1.75 -13.33
N LYS A 101 1.85 2.61 -14.30
CA LYS A 101 3.23 2.95 -14.67
C LYS A 101 3.84 3.86 -13.62
N GLY A 102 5.15 3.77 -13.42
CA GLY A 102 5.85 4.58 -12.38
C GLY A 102 5.69 6.10 -12.51
N SER A 103 5.30 6.59 -13.69
CA SER A 103 5.04 8.01 -13.99
C SER A 103 3.56 8.41 -14.00
N GLU A 104 2.66 7.48 -13.67
CA GLU A 104 1.21 7.71 -13.64
C GLU A 104 0.72 8.05 -12.23
N GLU A 105 -0.34 8.84 -12.18
CA GLU A 105 -1.05 9.22 -10.98
C GLU A 105 -2.41 8.50 -10.92
N LEU A 106 -2.79 8.00 -9.75
CA LEU A 106 -4.07 7.33 -9.51
C LEU A 106 -4.95 8.18 -8.61
N TYR A 107 -6.14 8.50 -9.11
CA TYR A 107 -7.19 9.21 -8.39
C TYR A 107 -8.39 8.31 -8.14
N ILE A 108 -9.03 8.48 -7.00
CA ILE A 108 -10.40 8.01 -6.76
C ILE A 108 -11.34 9.17 -6.97
N ASP A 109 -12.31 8.99 -7.86
CA ASP A 109 -13.36 9.96 -8.15
C ASP A 109 -14.71 9.40 -7.71
N THR A 110 -15.46 10.17 -6.92
CA THR A 110 -16.85 9.86 -6.57
C THR A 110 -17.76 11.04 -6.89
N GLN A 111 -18.94 10.75 -7.42
CA GLN A 111 -19.90 11.79 -7.79
C GLN A 111 -21.09 11.85 -6.82
N LYS A 112 -21.81 10.73 -6.67
CA LYS A 112 -23.17 10.73 -6.10
C LYS A 112 -23.27 10.29 -4.65
N LYS A 113 -22.34 9.46 -4.17
CA LYS A 113 -22.44 8.81 -2.85
C LYS A 113 -21.08 8.75 -2.15
N THR A 114 -21.11 8.79 -0.83
CA THR A 114 -19.91 8.51 -0.03
C THR A 114 -19.42 7.11 -0.39
N THR A 115 -18.15 7.01 -0.75
CA THR A 115 -17.49 5.73 -1.01
C THR A 115 -16.55 5.36 0.14
N ARG A 116 -16.35 4.06 0.33
CA ARG A 116 -15.32 3.49 1.19
C ARG A 116 -14.57 2.48 0.36
N PHE A 117 -13.25 2.47 0.46
CA PHE A 117 -12.42 1.58 -0.33
C PHE A 117 -11.13 1.24 0.40
N THR A 118 -10.47 0.18 -0.05
CA THR A 118 -9.06 -0.06 0.26
C THR A 118 -8.21 0.14 -1.00
N ILE A 119 -6.95 0.55 -0.80
CA ILE A 119 -5.95 0.49 -1.85
C ILE A 119 -4.64 -0.08 -1.30
N ASN A 120 -4.14 -1.09 -2.01
CA ASN A 120 -2.86 -1.74 -1.74
C ASN A 120 -2.05 -1.82 -3.04
N TYR A 121 -0.76 -2.09 -2.91
CA TYR A 121 0.16 -2.13 -4.05
C TYR A 121 0.89 -3.45 -4.08
N GLN A 122 1.07 -3.99 -5.28
CA GLN A 122 1.80 -5.23 -5.53
C GLN A 122 2.82 -4.99 -6.64
N GLN A 123 3.95 -5.69 -6.56
CA GLN A 123 4.93 -5.69 -7.64
C GLN A 123 4.30 -6.27 -8.91
N THR A 124 4.63 -5.67 -10.06
CA THR A 124 4.26 -6.25 -11.34
C THR A 124 4.90 -7.63 -11.47
N SER A 125 4.09 -8.67 -11.68
CA SER A 125 4.59 -10.01 -12.00
C SER A 125 5.28 -9.92 -13.36
N LYS A 126 6.61 -10.13 -13.38
CA LYS A 126 7.33 -10.34 -14.63
C LYS A 126 6.81 -11.65 -15.23
N SER A 127 6.18 -11.55 -16.39
CA SER A 127 5.93 -12.72 -17.25
C SER A 127 7.23 -13.19 -17.89
#